data_AF-A0A2D9INI6-F1
#
_entry.id   AF-A0A2D9INI6-F1
#
_cell.length_a   1.000
_cell.length_b   1.000
_cell.length_c   1.000
_cell.angle_alpha   90.00
_cell.angle_beta   90.00
_cell.angle_gamma   90.00
#
_symmetry.space_group_name_H-M   'P 1'
#
loop_
_entity.id
_entity.type
_entity.pdbx_description
1 polymer ?
#
loop_
_entity_poly.entity_id
_entity_poly.type
_entity_poly.pdbx_seq_one_letter_code
_entity_poly.pdbx_strand_id
1 'polypeptide(L)' 'MVDGIGKSVDISDLAKQLKTKCATGGTSKGGIIELQGDHTKKVNEVLTDMGFPVEVQ' A
#
# COMPACT_ATOMS: atom_id res chain seq x y z
N MET A 1 -6.45 0.05 -6.19
CA MET A 1 -5.24 0.88 -6.40
C MET A 1 -5.06 1.77 -5.17
N VAL A 2 -3.83 2.09 -4.73
CA VAL A 2 -3.62 3.03 -3.60
C VAL A 2 -3.05 4.34 -4.14
N ASP A 3 -3.78 5.44 -3.94
CA ASP A 3 -3.45 6.80 -4.37
C ASP A 3 -3.55 7.76 -3.15
N GLY A 4 -2.82 8.88 -3.14
CA GLY A 4 -3.01 9.95 -2.15
C GLY A 4 -2.13 9.95 -0.89
N ILE A 5 -1.04 9.18 -0.84
CA ILE A 5 -0.15 9.19 0.32
C ILE A 5 0.79 10.42 0.22
N GLY A 6 0.65 11.39 1.14
CA GLY A 6 1.32 12.69 1.08
C GLY A 6 2.86 12.65 1.01
N LYS A 7 3.47 13.75 0.53
CA LYS A 7 4.94 13.92 0.26
C LYS A 7 5.91 13.50 1.38
N SER A 8 5.43 13.35 2.61
CA SER A 8 6.22 12.95 3.78
C SER A 8 6.30 11.43 3.99
N VAL A 9 5.57 10.64 3.21
CA VAL A 9 5.57 9.17 3.34
C VAL A 9 6.46 8.56 2.28
N ASP A 10 7.38 7.71 2.71
CA ASP A 10 8.22 6.94 1.81
C ASP A 10 7.40 5.80 1.20
N ILE A 11 6.89 6.03 -0.01
CA ILE A 11 6.11 5.06 -0.80
C ILE A 11 6.88 3.75 -0.97
N SER A 12 8.22 3.81 -1.08
CA SER A 12 9.04 2.61 -1.28
C SER A 12 9.06 1.76 -0.02
N ASP A 13 9.13 2.39 1.15
CA ASP A 13 9.05 1.70 2.43
C ASP A 13 7.66 1.10 2.65
N LEU A 14 6.61 1.89 2.39
CA LEU A 14 5.24 1.42 2.49
C LEU A 14 4.95 0.23 1.57
N ALA A 15 5.45 0.27 0.33
CA ALA A 15 5.32 -0.84 -0.61
C ALA A 15 6.02 -2.11 -0.10
N LYS A 16 7.18 -1.99 0.56
CA LYS A 16 7.84 -3.14 1.19
C LYS A 16 6.98 -3.71 2.31
N GLN A 17 6.47 -2.86 3.20
CA GLN A 17 5.64 -3.28 4.32
C GLN A 17 4.36 -3.97 3.85
N LEU A 18 3.69 -3.41 2.83
CA LEU A 18 2.50 -4.01 2.23
C LEU A 18 2.79 -5.36 1.59
N LYS A 19 3.88 -5.50 0.83
CA LYS A 19 4.29 -6.79 0.24
C LYS A 19 4.56 -7.84 1.30
N THR A 20 5.26 -7.48 2.38
CA THR A 20 5.54 -8.38 3.50
C THR A 20 4.27 -8.78 4.24
N LYS A 21 3.41 -7.82 4.63
CA LYS A 21 2.18 -8.11 5.37
C LYS A 21 1.15 -8.86 4.49
N CYS A 22 1.06 -8.55 3.20
CA CYS A 22 0.15 -9.23 2.27
C CYS A 22 0.72 -10.54 1.71
N ALA A 23 1.99 -10.87 1.97
CA ALA A 23 2.69 -12.04 1.43
C ALA A 23 2.56 -12.15 -0.10
N THR A 24 2.62 -11.00 -0.79
CA THR A 24 2.39 -10.90 -2.24
C THR A 24 3.51 -10.15 -2.94
N GLY A 25 3.66 -10.42 -4.23
CA GLY A 25 4.49 -9.65 -5.14
C GLY A 25 3.84 -8.31 -5.49
N GLY A 26 4.65 -7.35 -5.92
CA GLY A 26 4.16 -6.04 -6.30
C GLY A 26 5.27 -5.05 -6.64
N THR A 27 4.89 -3.98 -7.30
CA THR A 27 5.80 -2.89 -7.67
C THR A 27 5.29 -1.57 -7.09
N SER A 28 6.20 -0.62 -6.93
CA SER A 28 5.87 0.75 -6.60
C SER A 28 6.54 1.66 -7.60
N LYS A 29 5.77 2.47 -8.33
CA LYS A 29 6.29 3.36 -9.37
C LYS A 29 5.48 4.64 -9.42
N GLY A 30 6.17 5.78 -9.44
CA GLY A 30 5.52 7.09 -9.59
C GLY A 30 4.56 7.45 -8.46
N GLY A 31 4.81 6.97 -7.24
CA GLY A 31 3.92 7.20 -6.09
C GLY A 31 2.76 6.20 -5.96
N ILE A 32 2.63 5.26 -6.91
CA ILE A 32 1.57 4.25 -6.92
C ILE A 32 2.16 2.91 -6.47
N ILE A 33 1.40 2.16 -5.65
CA ILE A 33 1.74 0.79 -5.23
C ILE A 33 0.77 -0.18 -5.89
N GLU A 34 1.31 -1.15 -6.61
CA GLU A 34 0.58 -2.22 -7.28
C GLU A 34 0.93 -3.55 -6.62
N LEU A 35 -0.08 -4.29 -6.18
CA LEU A 35 0.06 -5.61 -5.55
C LEU A 35 -0.67 -6.65 -6.39
N GLN A 36 -0.09 -7.85 -6.48
CA GLN A 36 -0.70 -8.95 -7.23
C GLN A 36 -1.78 -9.65 -6.39
N GLY A 37 -2.90 -10.00 -7.02
CA GLY A 37 -4.02 -10.70 -6.38
C GLY A 37 -5.03 -9.76 -5.69
N ASP A 38 -6.09 -10.34 -5.13
CA ASP A 38 -7.11 -9.58 -4.39
C ASP A 38 -6.74 -9.50 -2.91
N HIS A 39 -5.98 -8.46 -2.56
CA HIS A 39 -5.59 -8.16 -1.19
C HIS A 39 -6.20 -6.83 -0.70
N THR A 40 -7.22 -6.33 -1.39
CA THR A 40 -7.86 -5.03 -1.14
C THR A 40 -8.21 -4.82 0.34
N LYS A 41 -8.82 -5.83 0.97
CA LYS A 41 -9.18 -5.79 2.40
C LYS A 41 -7.95 -5.72 3.30
N LYS A 42 -6.97 -6.59 3.06
CA LYS A 42 -5.75 -6.69 3.88
C LYS A 42 -4.89 -5.44 3.76
N VAL A 43 -4.79 -4.87 2.56
CA VAL A 43 -4.12 -3.59 2.30
C VAL A 43 -4.80 -2.47 3.09
N ASN A 44 -6.13 -2.44 3.11
CA ASN A 44 -6.88 -1.44 3.86
C ASN A 44 -6.65 -1.56 5.37
N GLU A 45 -6.72 -2.78 5.91
CA GLU A 45 -6.40 -3.04 7.32
C GLU A 45 -4.97 -2.61 7.68
N VAL A 46 -3.99 -2.96 6.86
CA VAL A 46 -2.59 -2.60 7.09
C VAL A 46 -2.38 -1.08 7.04
N LEU A 47 -2.96 -0.39 6.05
CA LEU A 47 -2.82 1.04 5.92
C LEU A 47 -3.52 1.79 7.07
N THR A 48 -4.68 1.30 7.51
CA THR A 48 -5.40 1.81 8.68
C THR A 48 -4.60 1.62 9.97
N ASP A 49 -4.03 0.43 10.17
CA ASP A 49 -3.16 0.10 11.33
C ASP A 49 -1.90 0.99 11.38
N MET A 50 -1.41 1.39 10.21
CA MET A 50 -0.27 2.31 10.06
C MET A 50 -0.66 3.80 10.20
N GLY A 51 -1.95 4.10 10.39
CA GLY A 51 -2.45 5.47 10.54
C GLY A 51 -2.53 6.26 9.23
N PHE A 52 -2.48 5.59 8.07
CA PHE A 52 -2.69 6.25 6.79
C PHE A 52 -4.19 6.38 6.49
N PRO A 53 -4.65 7.55 5.99
CA PRO A 53 -5.99 7.66 5.44
C PRO A 53 -6.06 6.82 4.17
N VAL A 54 -6.93 5.80 4.17
CA VAL A 54 -7.02 4.85 3.06
C VAL A 54 -8.26 5.12 2.21
N GLU A 55 -8.06 5.49 0.95
CA GLU A 55 -9.06 5.34 -0.10
C GLU A 55 -8.60 4.21 -1.02
N VAL A 56 -9.24 3.05 -0.92
CA VAL A 56 -9.02 1.95 -1.86
C VAL A 56 -10.15 1.97 -2.87
N GLN A 57 -9.83 2.33 -4.12
CA GLN A 57 -10.71 2.15 -5.28
C GLN A 57 -10.40 0.84 -6.00
#